data_AF-A0A6N8H1H8-F1
#
_entry.id   AF-A0A6N8H1H8-F1
#
_cell.length_a   1.000
_cell.length_b   1.000
_cell.length_c   1.000
_cell.angle_alpha   90.00
_cell.angle_beta   90.00
_cell.angle_gamma   90.00
#
_symmetry.space_group_name_H-M   'P 1'
#
loop_
_entity.id
_entity.type
_entity.pdbx_description
1 polymer ?
#
loop_
_entity_poly.entity_id
_entity_poly.type
_entity_poly.pdbx_seq_one_letter_code
_entity_poly.pdbx_strand_id
1 'polypeptide(L)' 'MKNLYISAAEYDYHTLLKVAEMAGLAGIVGFHEAGDGYLVSFPDGENTDTLINDYKSRLKDLENNIWMH' A
#
# COMPACT_ATOMS: atom_id res chain seq x y z
N MET A 1 11.42 10.40 -3.70
CA MET A 1 10.29 9.59 -3.23
C MET A 1 10.31 8.29 -3.99
N LYS A 2 10.00 7.18 -3.33
CA LYS A 2 9.88 5.87 -3.99
C LYS A 2 8.42 5.51 -4.14
N ASN A 3 8.01 5.15 -5.36
CA ASN A 3 6.61 4.89 -5.67
C ASN A 3 6.37 3.40 -5.87
N LEU A 4 5.25 2.93 -5.33
CA LEU A 4 4.70 1.60 -5.58
C LEU A 4 3.43 1.77 -6.42
N TYR A 5 3.43 1.23 -7.64
CA TYR A 5 2.23 1.12 -8.45
C TYR A 5 1.42 -0.10 -8.01
N ILE A 6 0.11 0.09 -7.86
CA ILE A 6 -0.86 -0.96 -7.53
C ILE A 6 -2.02 -0.84 -8.49
N SER A 7 -2.38 -1.94 -9.16
CA SER A 7 -3.51 -1.94 -10.08
C SER A 7 -4.83 -1.84 -9.32
N ALA A 8 -5.78 -1.06 -9.83
CA ALA A 8 -7.14 -1.02 -9.30
C ALA A 8 -7.91 -2.32 -9.54
N ALA A 9 -7.39 -3.21 -10.40
CA ALA A 9 -7.91 -4.58 -10.55
C ALA A 9 -7.52 -5.51 -9.40
N GLU A 10 -6.45 -5.19 -8.64
CA GLU A 10 -5.98 -5.97 -7.50
C GLU A 10 -6.55 -5.43 -6.18
N TYR A 11 -6.44 -4.12 -5.96
CA TYR A 11 -6.91 -3.48 -4.74
C TYR A 11 -7.59 -2.15 -5.04
N ASP A 12 -8.73 -1.92 -4.38
CA ASP A 12 -9.40 -0.63 -4.40
C ASP A 12 -8.71 0.39 -3.46
N TYR A 13 -9.00 1.67 -3.66
CA TYR A 13 -8.41 2.76 -2.89
C TYR A 13 -8.64 2.66 -1.37
N HIS A 14 -9.80 2.19 -0.93
CA HIS A 14 -10.11 2.07 0.51
C HIS A 14 -9.26 0.97 1.16
N THR A 15 -9.03 -0.13 0.44
CA THR A 15 -8.11 -1.18 0.87
C THR A 15 -6.69 -0.63 1.07
N LEU A 16 -6.20 0.19 0.14
CA LEU A 16 -4.88 0.82 0.25
C LEU A 16 -4.78 1.76 1.47
N LEU A 17 -5.78 2.61 1.68
CA LEU A 17 -5.84 3.46 2.87
C LEU A 17 -5.83 2.63 4.16
N LYS A 18 -6.61 1.55 4.19
CA LYS A 18 -6.72 0.72 5.39
C LYS A 18 -5.39 0.06 5.75
N VAL A 19 -4.68 -0.46 4.74
CA VAL A 19 -3.36 -1.06 4.97
C VAL A 19 -2.35 -0.03 5.44
N ALA A 20 -2.39 1.21 4.94
CA ALA A 20 -1.53 2.28 5.43
C ALA A 20 -1.81 2.62 6.90
N GLU A 21 -3.08 2.64 7.33
CA GLU A 21 -3.42 2.78 8.74
C GLU A 21 -2.82 1.64 9.58
N MET A 22 -3.00 0.39 9.14
CA MET A 22 -2.50 -0.81 9.85
C MET A 22 -0.97 -0.86 9.92
N ALA A 23 -0.29 -0.29 8.93
CA ALA A 23 1.17 -0.15 8.89
C ALA A 23 1.68 1.06 9.69
N GLY A 24 0.80 1.91 10.23
CA GLY A 24 1.19 3.16 10.88
C GLY A 24 1.75 4.21 9.91
N LEU A 25 1.39 4.11 8.63
CA LEU A 25 1.86 4.97 7.54
C LEU A 25 0.84 6.04 7.12
N ALA A 26 -0.32 6.09 7.77
CA ALA A 26 -1.32 7.12 7.51
C ALA A 26 -0.73 8.53 7.70
N GLY A 27 -0.84 9.37 6.68
CA GLY A 27 -0.24 10.71 6.66
C GLY A 27 1.27 10.76 6.37
N ILE A 28 1.93 9.61 6.22
CA ILE A 28 3.34 9.48 5.83
C ILE A 28 3.46 9.15 4.35
N VAL A 29 2.64 8.22 3.86
CA VAL A 29 2.58 7.86 2.43
C VAL A 29 1.55 8.70 1.69
N GLY A 30 1.87 9.07 0.45
CA GLY A 30 0.97 9.76 -0.47
C GLY A 30 0.25 8.78 -1.39
N PHE A 31 -0.99 9.10 -1.76
CA PHE A 31 -1.77 8.31 -2.72
C PHE A 31 -2.18 9.17 -3.91
N HIS A 32 -1.96 8.65 -5.11
CA HIS A 32 -2.34 9.32 -6.35
C HIS A 32 -2.97 8.32 -7.31
N GLU A 33 -4.08 8.69 -7.95
CA GLU A 33 -4.62 7.92 -9.07
C GLU A 33 -3.64 7.99 -10.25
N ALA A 34 -3.45 6.85 -10.91
CA ALA A 34 -2.54 6.71 -12.05
C ALA A 34 -3.08 5.69 -13.04
N GLY A 35 -3.78 6.17 -14.07
CA GLY A 35 -4.31 5.31 -15.14
C GLY A 35 -5.33 4.30 -14.60
N ASP A 36 -4.99 3.01 -14.71
CA ASP A 36 -5.77 1.86 -14.24
C ASP A 36 -5.43 1.43 -12.80
N GLY A 37 -4.79 2.30 -12.03
CA GLY A 37 -4.36 2.00 -10.67
C GLY A 37 -4.00 3.22 -9.84
N TYR A 38 -3.17 2.97 -8.83
CA TYR A 38 -2.76 3.95 -7.84
C TYR A 38 -1.24 3.92 -7.65
N LEU A 39 -0.65 5.10 -7.47
CA LEU A 39 0.71 5.27 -7.00
C LEU A 39 0.70 5.58 -5.50
N VAL A 40 1.31 4.69 -4.73
CA VAL A 40 1.61 4.90 -3.31
C VAL A 40 3.03 5.41 -3.18
N SER A 41 3.21 6.64 -2.72
CA SER A 41 4.49 7.33 -2.63
C SER A 41 5.03 7.27 -1.20
N PHE A 42 6.21 6.70 -1.04
CA PHE A 42 6.89 6.56 0.24
C PHE A 42 7.96 7.65 0.40
N PRO A 43 8.20 8.15 1.63
CA PRO A 43 9.29 9.07 1.89
C PRO A 43 10.64 8.42 1.57
N ASP A 44 11.61 9.22 1.16
CA ASP A 44 12.98 8.76 0.96
C ASP A 44 13.69 8.57 2.30
N GLY A 45 14.44 7.49 2.44
CA GLY A 45 15.25 7.19 3.61
C GLY A 45 15.83 5.78 3.55
N GLU A 46 16.74 5.47 4.47
CA GLU A 46 17.38 4.13 4.53
C GLU A 46 16.37 2.99 4.74
N ASN A 47 15.22 3.29 5.36
CA ASN A 47 14.18 2.31 5.67
C ASN A 47 13.08 2.19 4.60
N THR A 48 13.13 2.96 3.51
CA THR A 48 12.04 3.00 2.53
C THR A 48 11.71 1.62 1.95
N ASP A 49 12.73 0.78 1.69
CA ASP A 49 12.52 -0.59 1.20
C ASP A 49 11.82 -1.48 2.22
N THR A 50 12.17 -1.35 3.50
CA THR A 50 11.50 -2.07 4.59
C THR A 50 10.04 -1.66 4.70
N LEU A 51 9.73 -0.36 4.60
CA LEU A 51 8.34 0.15 4.64
C LEU A 51 7.51 -0.37 3.46
N ILE A 52 8.09 -0.39 2.25
CA ILE A 52 7.41 -0.92 1.06
C ILE A 52 7.15 -2.43 1.22
N ASN A 53 8.10 -3.18 1.76
CA ASN A 53 7.93 -4.62 1.96
C ASN A 53 6.89 -4.94 3.03
N ASP A 54 6.88 -4.21 4.16
CA ASP A 54 5.84 -4.35 5.19
C ASP A 54 4.45 -4.03 4.63
N TYR A 55 4.32 -2.94 3.86
CA TYR A 55 3.07 -2.55 3.22
C TYR A 55 2.54 -3.62 2.26
N LYS A 56 3.41 -4.20 1.42
CA LYS A 56 3.06 -5.32 0.52
C LYS A 56 2.65 -6.57 1.29
N SER A 57 3.33 -6.89 2.40
CA SER A 57 2.97 -8.06 3.22
C SER A 57 1.57 -7.91 3.77
N ARG A 58 1.21 -6.72 4.27
CA ARG A 58 -0.11 -6.46 4.84
C ARG A 58 -1.24 -6.48 3.80
N LEU A 59 -0.99 -6.02 2.57
CA LEU A 59 -1.93 -6.18 1.47
C LEU A 59 -2.25 -7.66 1.22
N LYS A 60 -1.21 -8.48 1.14
CA LYS A 60 -1.34 -9.93 0.97
C LYS A 60 -2.02 -10.61 2.17
N ASP A 61 -1.73 -10.18 3.39
CA ASP A 61 -2.38 -10.72 4.59
C ASP A 61 -3.87 -10.38 4.63
N LEU A 62 -4.27 -9.20 4.11
CA LEU A 62 -5.68 -8.84 3.98
C LEU A 62 -6.42 -9.76 3.01
N GLU A 63 -5.80 -10.13 1.88
CA GLU A 63 -6.35 -11.15 0.98
C GLU A 63 -6.55 -12.47 1.74
N ASN A 64 -5.52 -12.95 2.42
CA ASN A 64 -5.58 -14.24 3.11
C ASN A 64 -6.62 -14.28 4.23
N ASN A 65 -6.89 -13.15 4.90
CA ASN A 65 -7.90 -13.06 5.94
C ASN A 65 -9.35 -12.97 5.40
N ILE A 66 -9.55 -12.57 4.15
CA ILE A 66 -10.88 -12.52 3.50
C ILE A 66 -11.21 -13.85 2.82
N TRP A 67 -10.21 -14.57 2.30
CA TRP A 67 -10.42 -15.82 1.55
C TRP A 67 -10.30 -17.11 2.39
N MET A 68 -9.91 -17.04 3.68
CA MET A 68 -9.82 -18.20 4.59
C MET A 68 -10.96 -18.31 5.62
N HIS A 69 -12.07 -17.59 5.44
CA HIS A 69 -13.29 -17.76 6.24
C HIS A 69 -14.51 -18.07 5.36
#